data_AF-A8WXL6-F1
#
_entry.id   AF-A8WXL6-F1
#
_cell.length_a   1.000
_cell.length_b   1.000
_cell.length_c   1.000
_cell.angle_alpha   90.00
_cell.angle_beta   90.00
_cell.angle_gamma   90.00
#
_symmetry.space_group_name_H-M   'P 1'
#
loop_
_entity.id
_entity.type
_entity.pdbx_description
1 polymer ?
#
loop_
_entity_poly.entity_id
_entity_poly.type
_entity_poly.pdbx_seq_one_letter_code
_entity_poly.pdbx_strand_id
1 'polypeptide(L)'
;MQILLFYSILILLPSLVLSKTPCLPSWLHIAHLDSCFLSAPQPAEFSDAVDYCSHMNSSLVVINSEEEASIVREFFARENPSFFNWIGMKWDEIEAEFRWIDGKKRDYSYFLPDEPGSSGECIAWVLDENLDGWQAISCHYSQFFMCQKPAEGIITTWHRDEEGVITSPNYPNSYDNLEYDTHIIRSDPGTRILMYFENVETEQNCDVITVSDDYGISGRTLFRLSGNYRNHSVISNRNHLMINFKSDEDGQGKGFLMRYRILRPLPLKVFSSNSYGTVTSNNYPTSPDSFLIQYYLIQCPSEFHVALSVKAMSLDKNDRVKVHNGADEKTKKLKIFRQFSPQYSEPIKSTQNSMFISYDTGEQFNSSNHWALEYQCVPDGNLGDEIII
;
A
#
# COMPACT_ATOMS: atom_id res chain seq x y z
N MET A 1 -58.78 16.68 -51.96
CA MET A 1 -58.86 16.00 -50.65
C MET A 1 -57.43 15.60 -50.28
N GLN A 2 -56.89 16.21 -49.23
CA GLN A 2 -55.46 16.25 -48.88
C GLN A 2 -54.88 14.87 -48.51
N ILE A 3 -53.64 14.64 -48.95
CA ILE A 3 -52.78 13.52 -48.53
C ILE A 3 -52.09 13.94 -47.23
N LEU A 4 -52.36 13.23 -46.14
CA LEU A 4 -51.68 13.38 -44.86
C LEU A 4 -50.43 12.50 -44.86
N LEU A 5 -49.24 13.12 -44.90
CA LEU A 5 -47.97 12.48 -44.63
C LEU A 5 -47.73 12.49 -43.11
N PHE A 6 -47.79 11.32 -42.47
CA PHE A 6 -47.35 11.14 -41.09
C PHE A 6 -45.81 11.03 -41.08
N TYR A 7 -45.13 12.08 -40.62
CA TYR A 7 -43.71 12.00 -40.28
C TYR A 7 -43.57 11.28 -38.93
N SER A 8 -43.06 10.04 -38.97
CA SER A 8 -42.59 9.36 -37.78
C SER A 8 -41.25 9.98 -37.35
N ILE A 9 -41.28 10.83 -36.32
CA ILE A 9 -40.08 11.28 -35.62
C ILE A 9 -39.53 10.08 -34.86
N LEU A 10 -38.45 9.48 -35.38
CA LEU A 10 -37.67 8.49 -34.66
C LEU A 10 -36.89 9.26 -33.58
N ILE A 11 -37.42 9.27 -32.35
CA ILE A 11 -36.66 9.76 -31.20
C ILE A 11 -35.54 8.73 -30.96
N LEU A 12 -34.32 9.05 -31.40
CA LEU A 12 -33.12 8.39 -30.94
C LEU A 12 -33.04 8.64 -29.43
N LEU A 13 -33.45 7.66 -28.64
CA LEU A 13 -33.06 7.61 -27.23
C LEU A 13 -31.53 7.68 -27.24
N PRO A 14 -30.91 8.61 -26.49
CA PRO A 14 -29.46 8.55 -26.32
C PRO A 14 -29.18 7.16 -25.76
N SER A 15 -28.32 6.40 -26.44
CA SER A 15 -27.73 5.23 -25.83
C SER A 15 -27.17 5.72 -24.50
N LEU A 16 -27.77 5.31 -23.39
CA LEU A 16 -27.18 5.46 -22.08
C LEU A 16 -25.83 4.75 -22.19
N VAL A 17 -24.77 5.53 -22.39
CA VAL A 17 -23.41 5.05 -22.24
C VAL A 17 -23.34 4.65 -20.78
N LEU A 18 -23.44 3.36 -20.52
CA LEU A 18 -23.42 2.83 -19.17
C LEU A 18 -22.04 3.19 -18.62
N SER A 19 -22.02 4.11 -17.66
CA SER A 19 -20.85 4.40 -16.85
C SER A 19 -20.15 3.08 -16.51
N LYS A 20 -18.91 2.88 -16.99
CA LYS A 20 -18.07 1.72 -16.62
C LYS A 20 -17.55 1.86 -15.19
N THR A 21 -18.33 2.40 -14.27
CA THR A 21 -17.93 2.51 -12.88
C THR A 21 -18.09 1.15 -12.21
N PRO A 22 -17.07 0.69 -11.46
CA PRO A 22 -17.02 -0.69 -10.93
C PRO A 22 -18.11 -0.98 -9.92
N CYS A 23 -18.58 0.07 -9.27
CA CYS A 23 -19.56 0.03 -8.22
C CYS A 23 -20.63 1.09 -8.46
N LEU A 24 -21.84 0.82 -7.96
CA LEU A 24 -22.92 1.79 -7.93
C LEU A 24 -22.53 3.04 -7.10
N PRO A 25 -23.18 4.19 -7.33
CA PRO A 25 -23.00 5.35 -6.46
C PRO A 25 -23.16 4.99 -4.98
N SER A 26 -22.34 5.59 -4.11
CA SER A 26 -22.24 5.33 -2.66
C SER A 26 -21.58 4.01 -2.24
N TRP A 27 -21.24 3.12 -3.19
CA TRP A 27 -20.42 1.95 -2.90
C TRP A 27 -18.93 2.30 -3.04
N LEU A 28 -18.14 1.86 -2.08
CA LEU A 28 -16.70 1.97 -2.12
C LEU A 28 -16.11 0.84 -2.97
N HIS A 29 -15.44 1.20 -4.06
CA HIS A 29 -14.68 0.26 -4.86
C HIS A 29 -13.29 0.01 -4.26
N ILE A 30 -12.93 -1.26 -4.11
CA ILE A 30 -11.60 -1.70 -3.72
C ILE A 30 -11.04 -2.59 -4.83
N ALA A 31 -10.26 -1.99 -5.71
CA ALA A 31 -9.87 -2.61 -6.97
C ALA A 31 -9.02 -3.88 -6.78
N HIS A 32 -8.14 -3.93 -5.79
CA HIS A 32 -7.32 -5.13 -5.55
C HIS A 32 -8.09 -6.31 -4.94
N LEU A 33 -9.33 -6.09 -4.49
CA LEU A 33 -10.24 -7.14 -4.07
C LEU A 33 -11.31 -7.42 -5.14
N ASP A 34 -11.31 -6.66 -6.25
CA ASP A 34 -12.38 -6.66 -7.26
C ASP A 34 -13.77 -6.61 -6.62
N SER A 35 -13.91 -5.79 -5.57
CA SER A 35 -15.08 -5.79 -4.68
C SER A 35 -15.57 -4.39 -4.36
N CYS A 36 -16.88 -4.28 -4.18
CA CYS A 36 -17.61 -3.10 -3.77
C CYS A 36 -18.13 -3.29 -2.35
N PHE A 37 -17.97 -2.27 -1.50
CA PHE A 37 -18.42 -2.28 -0.12
C PHE A 37 -19.42 -1.15 0.16
N LEU A 38 -20.39 -1.40 1.01
CA LEU A 38 -21.40 -0.42 1.42
C LEU A 38 -21.60 -0.46 2.93
N SER A 39 -21.51 0.70 3.59
CA SER A 39 -21.94 0.83 5.00
C SER A 39 -23.45 0.85 5.07
N ALA A 40 -24.03 0.07 5.98
CA ALA A 40 -25.45 0.21 6.29
C ALA A 40 -25.70 1.56 7.00
N PRO A 41 -26.80 2.27 6.67
CA PRO A 41 -27.09 3.57 7.25
C PRO A 41 -27.61 3.48 8.71
N GLN A 42 -28.09 2.30 9.14
CA GLN A 42 -28.64 2.07 10.47
C GLN A 42 -28.26 0.66 10.96
N PRO A 43 -28.15 0.45 12.29
CA PRO A 43 -27.89 -0.86 12.85
C PRO A 43 -29.13 -1.76 12.76
N ALA A 44 -28.92 -3.08 12.66
CA ALA A 44 -29.98 -4.07 12.55
C ALA A 44 -29.59 -5.38 13.25
N GLU A 45 -30.58 -6.24 13.53
CA GLU A 45 -30.31 -7.63 13.93
C GLU A 45 -29.58 -8.38 12.81
N PHE A 46 -28.90 -9.47 13.13
CA PHE A 46 -28.07 -10.18 12.16
C PHE A 46 -28.87 -10.68 10.94
N SER A 47 -30.08 -11.22 11.16
CA SER A 47 -30.95 -11.68 10.06
C SER A 47 -31.37 -10.52 9.16
N ASP A 48 -31.74 -9.39 9.74
CA ASP A 48 -32.17 -8.19 9.00
C ASP A 48 -31.00 -7.58 8.23
N ALA A 49 -29.78 -7.65 8.77
CA ALA A 49 -28.56 -7.23 8.10
C ALA A 49 -28.25 -8.10 6.87
N VAL A 50 -28.40 -9.42 6.99
CA VAL A 50 -28.30 -10.37 5.85
C VAL A 50 -29.34 -10.05 4.79
N ASP A 51 -30.59 -9.82 5.20
CA ASP A 51 -31.68 -9.50 4.29
C ASP A 51 -31.45 -8.17 3.58
N TYR A 52 -31.00 -7.14 4.30
CA TYR A 52 -30.67 -5.83 3.72
C TYR A 52 -29.62 -5.96 2.62
N CYS A 53 -28.50 -6.65 2.88
CA CYS A 53 -27.46 -6.84 1.87
C CYS A 53 -28.00 -7.65 0.68
N SER A 54 -28.82 -8.67 0.93
CA SER A 54 -29.43 -9.49 -0.12
C SER A 54 -30.34 -8.67 -1.05
N HIS A 55 -31.15 -7.75 -0.50
CA HIS A 55 -31.98 -6.83 -1.29
C HIS A 55 -31.16 -5.90 -2.20
N MET A 56 -29.91 -5.62 -1.83
CA MET A 56 -28.96 -4.83 -2.62
C MET A 56 -28.16 -5.67 -3.63
N ASN A 57 -28.55 -6.93 -3.86
CA ASN A 57 -27.80 -7.93 -4.63
C ASN A 57 -26.35 -8.09 -4.15
N SER A 58 -26.18 -8.19 -2.82
CA SER A 58 -24.90 -8.27 -2.14
C SER A 58 -24.98 -9.22 -0.94
N SER A 59 -23.88 -9.45 -0.24
CA SER A 59 -23.83 -10.24 1.00
C SER A 59 -23.28 -9.40 2.14
N LEU A 60 -23.43 -9.85 3.40
CA LEU A 60 -22.56 -9.32 4.45
C LEU A 60 -21.09 -9.57 4.11
N VAL A 61 -20.22 -8.74 4.66
CA VAL A 61 -18.77 -8.84 4.44
C VAL A 61 -18.21 -10.18 4.90
N VAL A 62 -17.38 -10.80 4.07
CA VAL A 62 -16.65 -12.05 4.35
C VAL A 62 -15.17 -11.74 4.24
N ILE A 63 -14.38 -12.14 5.24
CA ILE A 63 -12.98 -11.74 5.34
C ILE A 63 -12.10 -12.99 5.20
N ASN A 64 -11.25 -13.00 4.17
CA ASN A 64 -10.43 -14.14 3.78
C ASN A 64 -8.94 -13.97 4.08
N SER A 65 -8.47 -12.74 4.31
CA SER A 65 -7.06 -12.44 4.55
C SER A 65 -6.86 -11.21 5.44
N GLU A 66 -5.62 -11.03 5.91
CA GLU A 66 -5.22 -9.83 6.66
C GLU A 66 -5.40 -8.55 5.84
N GLU A 67 -5.15 -8.62 4.53
CA GLU A 67 -5.34 -7.49 3.64
C GLU A 67 -6.81 -7.07 3.56
N GLU A 68 -7.74 -8.02 3.34
CA GLU A 68 -9.19 -7.76 3.36
C GLU A 68 -9.63 -7.20 4.71
N ALA A 69 -9.14 -7.80 5.80
CA ALA A 69 -9.46 -7.38 7.15
C ALA A 69 -9.04 -5.93 7.42
N SER A 70 -7.85 -5.53 6.96
CA SER A 70 -7.36 -4.16 7.13
C SER A 70 -8.29 -3.12 6.50
N ILE A 71 -8.86 -3.42 5.34
CA ILE A 71 -9.76 -2.51 4.61
C ILE A 71 -11.11 -2.40 5.31
N VAL A 72 -11.69 -3.56 5.66
CA VAL A 72 -12.97 -3.63 6.37
C VAL A 72 -12.88 -2.89 7.70
N ARG A 73 -11.78 -3.11 8.44
CA ARG A 73 -11.46 -2.43 9.70
C ARG A 73 -11.34 -0.91 9.52
N GLU A 74 -10.58 -0.46 8.53
CA GLU A 74 -10.40 0.98 8.25
C GLU A 74 -11.74 1.65 7.91
N PHE A 75 -12.59 0.96 7.14
CA PHE A 75 -13.91 1.45 6.81
C PHE A 75 -14.81 1.55 8.04
N PHE A 76 -14.86 0.50 8.87
CA PHE A 76 -15.63 0.51 10.12
C PHE A 76 -15.17 1.64 11.05
N ALA A 77 -13.85 1.83 11.19
CA ALA A 77 -13.31 2.93 12.00
C ALA A 77 -13.70 4.32 11.46
N ARG A 78 -13.91 4.46 10.15
CA ARG A 78 -14.29 5.72 9.52
C ARG A 78 -15.80 5.99 9.57
N GLU A 79 -16.61 5.00 9.21
CA GLU A 79 -18.06 5.16 9.08
C GLU A 79 -18.80 4.91 10.40
N ASN A 80 -18.34 3.96 11.21
CA ASN A 80 -19.01 3.50 12.44
C ASN A 80 -18.02 3.44 13.63
N PRO A 81 -17.35 4.56 13.98
CA PRO A 81 -16.38 4.56 15.08
C PRO A 81 -17.04 4.18 16.41
N SER A 82 -16.36 3.35 17.20
CA SER A 82 -16.82 2.91 18.54
C SER A 82 -18.09 2.06 18.55
N PHE A 83 -18.52 1.54 17.39
CA PHE A 83 -19.64 0.59 17.30
C PHE A 83 -19.16 -0.80 16.91
N PHE A 84 -19.95 -1.80 17.29
CA PHE A 84 -19.71 -3.15 16.81
C PHE A 84 -20.34 -3.27 15.42
N ASN A 85 -19.72 -4.09 14.57
CA ASN A 85 -20.14 -4.25 13.20
C ASN A 85 -20.33 -5.73 12.86
N TRP A 86 -21.50 -6.12 12.36
CA TRP A 86 -21.69 -7.48 11.88
C TRP A 86 -20.77 -7.78 10.71
N ILE A 87 -20.10 -8.93 10.82
CA ILE A 87 -19.45 -9.60 9.70
C ILE A 87 -20.25 -10.86 9.38
N GLY A 88 -20.13 -11.37 8.15
CA GLY A 88 -20.92 -12.50 7.66
C GLY A 88 -20.51 -13.85 8.25
N MET A 89 -20.30 -13.96 9.56
CA MET A 89 -19.95 -15.21 10.24
C MET A 89 -20.94 -15.51 11.37
N LYS A 90 -21.44 -16.75 11.42
CA LYS A 90 -22.37 -17.21 12.44
C LYS A 90 -22.14 -18.68 12.79
N TRP A 91 -22.67 -19.10 13.94
CA TRP A 91 -22.68 -20.48 14.38
C TRP A 91 -23.54 -21.33 13.45
N ASP A 92 -22.99 -22.46 13.01
CA ASP A 92 -23.70 -23.50 12.28
C ASP A 92 -24.03 -24.63 13.26
N GLU A 93 -25.32 -24.82 13.56
CA GLU A 93 -25.78 -25.84 14.51
C GLU A 93 -25.53 -27.28 14.03
N ILE A 94 -25.48 -27.51 12.71
CA ILE A 94 -25.32 -28.84 12.13
C ILE A 94 -23.86 -29.28 12.25
N GLU A 95 -22.96 -28.36 11.90
CA GLU A 95 -21.52 -28.62 11.86
C GLU A 95 -20.83 -28.32 13.20
N ALA A 96 -21.56 -27.71 14.15
CA ALA A 96 -21.10 -27.31 15.46
C ALA A 96 -19.81 -26.46 15.41
N GLU A 97 -19.73 -25.54 14.45
CA GLU A 97 -18.64 -24.59 14.29
C GLU A 97 -19.14 -23.25 13.73
N PHE A 98 -18.38 -22.17 13.94
CA PHE A 98 -18.66 -20.90 13.26
C PHE A 98 -18.28 -21.00 11.77
N ARG A 99 -19.19 -20.57 10.89
CA ARG A 99 -19.01 -20.57 9.44
C ARG A 99 -19.38 -19.22 8.83
N TRP A 100 -18.69 -18.91 7.73
CA TRP A 100 -19.04 -17.78 6.89
C TRP A 100 -20.37 -18.03 6.17
N ILE A 101 -21.13 -16.98 5.92
CA ILE A 101 -22.44 -17.04 5.24
C ILE A 101 -22.36 -17.56 3.80
N ASP A 102 -21.17 -17.59 3.21
CA ASP A 102 -20.92 -18.21 1.90
C ASP A 102 -20.67 -19.73 1.99
N GLY A 103 -20.75 -20.30 3.20
CA GLY A 103 -20.59 -21.72 3.50
C GLY A 103 -19.14 -22.22 3.48
N LYS A 104 -18.15 -21.33 3.30
CA LYS A 104 -16.75 -21.75 3.16
C LYS A 104 -16.02 -21.67 4.49
N LYS A 105 -15.16 -22.65 4.74
CA LYS A 105 -14.18 -22.63 5.83
C LYS A 105 -12.95 -21.81 5.43
N ARG A 106 -12.39 -21.07 6.39
CA ARG A 106 -11.24 -20.16 6.20
C ARG A 106 -10.26 -20.27 7.36
N ASP A 107 -8.97 -20.08 7.05
CA ASP A 107 -7.87 -20.17 8.01
C ASP A 107 -7.56 -18.82 8.68
N TYR A 108 -7.92 -17.70 8.03
CA TYR A 108 -7.74 -16.37 8.59
C TYR A 108 -8.76 -16.10 9.70
N SER A 109 -8.27 -15.57 10.82
CA SER A 109 -9.07 -15.21 11.98
C SER A 109 -8.49 -14.00 12.68
N TYR A 110 -9.37 -13.15 13.21
CA TYR A 110 -9.01 -12.01 14.04
C TYR A 110 -9.84 -11.95 15.33
N PHE A 111 -10.18 -13.12 15.88
CA PHE A 111 -10.85 -13.23 17.18
C PHE A 111 -10.03 -12.60 18.31
N LEU A 112 -10.75 -11.96 19.24
CA LEU A 112 -10.17 -11.52 20.51
C LEU A 112 -9.67 -12.72 21.34
N PRO A 113 -8.78 -12.51 22.32
CA PRO A 113 -8.40 -13.56 23.25
C PRO A 113 -9.64 -14.21 23.87
N ASP A 114 -9.63 -15.55 23.93
CA ASP A 114 -10.72 -16.40 24.45
C ASP A 114 -12.02 -16.42 23.61
N GLU A 115 -12.02 -15.80 22.43
CA GLU A 115 -13.13 -15.88 21.45
C GLU A 115 -12.82 -16.89 20.32
N PRO A 116 -13.84 -17.48 19.67
CA PRO A 116 -15.26 -17.31 19.95
C PRO A 116 -15.70 -18.05 21.22
N GLY A 117 -16.33 -17.31 22.14
CA GLY A 117 -16.91 -17.86 23.37
C GLY A 117 -18.34 -18.37 23.17
N SER A 118 -18.98 -18.77 24.26
CA SER A 118 -20.40 -19.17 24.28
C SER A 118 -21.35 -17.98 24.47
N SER A 119 -20.88 -16.76 24.18
CA SER A 119 -21.59 -15.50 24.42
C SER A 119 -22.65 -15.17 23.36
N GLY A 120 -22.67 -15.91 22.26
CA GLY A 120 -23.71 -15.85 21.26
C GLY A 120 -23.35 -16.60 19.98
N GLU A 121 -24.22 -16.48 18.98
CA GLU A 121 -24.19 -17.28 17.76
C GLU A 121 -23.76 -16.47 16.53
N CYS A 122 -23.60 -15.14 16.66
CA CYS A 122 -23.21 -14.27 15.56
C CYS A 122 -21.92 -13.51 15.88
N ILE A 123 -21.10 -13.26 14.87
CA ILE A 123 -19.82 -12.57 15.07
C ILE A 123 -19.92 -11.11 14.68
N ALA A 124 -19.51 -10.25 15.61
CA ALA A 124 -19.30 -8.83 15.36
C ALA A 124 -17.82 -8.47 15.48
N TRP A 125 -17.39 -7.51 14.66
CA TRP A 125 -16.13 -6.82 14.84
C TRP A 125 -16.30 -5.73 15.90
N VAL A 126 -15.49 -5.79 16.95
CA VAL A 126 -15.38 -4.79 18.01
C VAL A 126 -14.25 -3.83 17.68
N LEU A 127 -14.56 -2.53 17.60
CA LEU A 127 -13.60 -1.44 17.39
C LEU A 127 -13.83 -0.38 18.46
N ASP A 128 -13.03 -0.42 19.53
CA ASP A 128 -13.06 0.54 20.64
C ASP A 128 -11.64 1.00 20.99
N GLU A 129 -11.47 1.99 21.88
CA GLU A 129 -10.16 2.58 22.22
C GLU A 129 -9.11 1.56 22.67
N ASN A 130 -9.54 0.44 23.27
CA ASN A 130 -8.66 -0.58 23.84
C ASN A 130 -8.85 -1.98 23.24
N LEU A 131 -9.85 -2.18 22.36
CA LEU A 131 -10.22 -3.49 21.85
C LEU A 131 -10.44 -3.43 20.34
N ASP A 132 -9.81 -4.37 19.64
CA ASP A 132 -9.89 -4.50 18.19
C ASP A 132 -9.80 -5.98 17.82
N GLY A 133 -10.93 -6.56 17.42
CA GLY A 133 -11.03 -7.97 17.10
C GLY A 133 -12.48 -8.45 16.98
N TRP A 134 -12.64 -9.74 16.69
CA TRP A 134 -13.94 -10.37 16.53
C TRP A 134 -14.40 -11.02 17.82
N GLN A 135 -15.71 -10.97 18.06
CA GLN A 135 -16.34 -11.54 19.25
C GLN A 135 -17.71 -12.16 18.91
N ALA A 136 -18.05 -13.26 19.59
CA ALA A 136 -19.37 -13.86 19.52
C ALA A 136 -20.37 -13.11 20.42
N ILE A 137 -21.50 -12.68 19.85
CA ILE A 137 -22.59 -12.02 20.56
C ILE A 137 -23.95 -12.51 20.02
N SER A 138 -25.02 -12.26 20.79
CA SER A 138 -26.37 -12.67 20.38
C SER A 138 -26.76 -12.01 19.05
N CYS A 139 -27.29 -12.81 18.12
CA CYS A 139 -27.75 -12.35 16.80
C CYS A 139 -28.89 -11.33 16.87
N HIS A 140 -29.57 -11.22 18.02
CA HIS A 140 -30.68 -10.30 18.26
C HIS A 140 -30.25 -8.89 18.69
N TYR A 141 -28.94 -8.63 18.84
CA TYR A 141 -28.48 -7.26 19.04
C TYR A 141 -28.54 -6.47 17.74
N SER A 142 -28.88 -5.19 17.84
CA SER A 142 -28.80 -4.28 16.69
C SER A 142 -27.39 -3.75 16.56
N GLN A 143 -26.68 -4.11 15.49
CA GLN A 143 -25.33 -3.62 15.20
C GLN A 143 -25.27 -3.04 13.79
N PHE A 144 -24.31 -2.13 13.57
CA PHE A 144 -23.98 -1.69 12.21
C PHE A 144 -23.41 -2.85 11.41
N PHE A 145 -23.34 -2.73 10.10
CA PHE A 145 -22.86 -3.81 9.25
C PHE A 145 -22.41 -3.28 7.90
N MET A 146 -21.64 -4.10 7.19
CA MET A 146 -21.16 -3.80 5.86
C MET A 146 -21.58 -4.88 4.87
N CYS A 147 -22.10 -4.41 3.74
CA CYS A 147 -22.38 -5.27 2.60
C CYS A 147 -21.19 -5.27 1.63
N GLN A 148 -20.98 -6.40 0.97
CA GLN A 148 -20.00 -6.58 -0.08
C GLN A 148 -20.63 -7.23 -1.33
N LYS A 149 -20.12 -6.87 -2.50
CA LYS A 149 -20.40 -7.59 -3.75
C LYS A 149 -19.24 -7.47 -4.72
N PRO A 150 -19.11 -8.36 -5.72
CA PRO A 150 -18.11 -8.20 -6.77
C PRO A 150 -18.28 -6.88 -7.51
N ALA A 151 -17.17 -6.26 -7.91
CA ALA A 151 -17.18 -5.15 -8.84
C ALA A 151 -17.64 -5.62 -10.24
N GLU A 152 -18.39 -4.78 -10.94
CA GLU A 152 -18.94 -5.08 -12.27
C GLU A 152 -18.19 -4.30 -13.36
N GLY A 153 -17.90 -4.95 -14.48
CA GLY A 153 -17.51 -4.27 -15.72
C GLY A 153 -16.05 -3.78 -15.80
N ILE A 154 -15.22 -3.94 -14.77
CA ILE A 154 -13.79 -3.62 -14.80
C ILE A 154 -12.95 -4.87 -14.59
N ILE A 155 -11.90 -4.99 -15.39
CA ILE A 155 -10.88 -6.02 -15.26
C ILE A 155 -9.68 -5.35 -14.59
N THR A 156 -9.52 -5.54 -13.29
CA THR A 156 -8.25 -5.20 -12.64
C THR A 156 -7.15 -6.04 -13.28
N THR A 157 -6.20 -5.37 -13.92
CA THR A 157 -5.10 -6.07 -14.59
C THR A 157 -3.94 -6.23 -13.62
N TRP A 158 -3.62 -7.48 -13.30
CA TRP A 158 -2.53 -7.83 -12.39
C TRP A 158 -1.22 -8.03 -13.15
N HIS A 159 -0.18 -7.38 -12.63
CA HIS A 159 1.19 -7.40 -13.13
C HIS A 159 2.09 -8.04 -12.07
N ARG A 160 2.78 -9.12 -12.45
CA ARG A 160 3.68 -9.89 -11.56
C ARG A 160 5.08 -10.10 -12.15
N ASP A 161 5.31 -9.62 -13.36
CA ASP A 161 6.61 -9.74 -14.03
C ASP A 161 7.64 -8.77 -13.41
N GLU A 162 8.93 -9.03 -13.64
CA GLU A 162 10.02 -8.16 -13.15
C GLU A 162 10.01 -6.77 -13.79
N GLU A 163 9.42 -6.65 -14.98
CA GLU A 163 9.22 -5.41 -15.70
C GLU A 163 8.03 -5.52 -16.64
N GLY A 164 7.45 -4.38 -17.00
CA GLY A 164 6.33 -4.36 -17.94
C GLY A 164 5.94 -2.97 -18.41
N VAL A 165 4.96 -2.95 -19.31
CA VAL A 165 4.41 -1.74 -19.92
C VAL A 165 2.92 -1.67 -19.61
N ILE A 166 2.45 -0.49 -19.23
CA ILE A 166 1.06 -0.20 -18.93
C ILE A 166 0.62 0.96 -19.82
N THR A 167 -0.46 0.78 -20.56
CA THR A 167 -1.02 1.80 -21.45
C THR A 167 -2.48 2.03 -21.19
N SER A 168 -2.98 3.23 -21.49
CA SER A 168 -4.42 3.47 -21.51
C SER A 168 -5.10 2.56 -22.54
N PRO A 169 -6.40 2.29 -22.38
CA PRO A 169 -7.20 1.68 -23.45
C PRO A 169 -7.01 2.43 -24.77
N ASN A 170 -6.96 1.68 -25.88
CA ASN A 170 -6.79 2.18 -27.25
C ASN A 170 -5.44 2.85 -27.60
N TYR A 171 -4.51 3.00 -26.65
CA TYR A 171 -3.20 3.63 -26.91
C TYR A 171 -2.50 3.00 -28.12
N PRO A 172 -1.92 3.80 -29.05
CA PRO A 172 -1.68 5.24 -29.01
C PRO A 172 -2.83 6.13 -29.50
N ASN A 173 -4.02 5.56 -29.75
CA ASN A 173 -5.21 6.34 -30.01
C ASN A 173 -5.79 6.89 -28.69
N SER A 174 -6.73 7.82 -28.82
CA SER A 174 -7.38 8.41 -27.65
C SER A 174 -8.16 7.36 -26.87
N TYR A 175 -8.12 7.47 -25.54
CA TYR A 175 -8.99 6.71 -24.64
C TYR A 175 -10.44 7.21 -24.75
N ASP A 176 -11.40 6.41 -24.29
CA ASP A 176 -12.82 6.74 -24.32
C ASP A 176 -13.23 7.64 -23.13
N ASN A 177 -14.34 8.36 -23.26
CA ASN A 177 -14.95 9.06 -22.12
C ASN A 177 -15.57 8.04 -21.16
N LEU A 178 -15.70 8.41 -19.88
CA LEU A 178 -16.21 7.55 -18.81
C LEU A 178 -15.43 6.22 -18.70
N GLU A 179 -14.14 6.25 -19.04
CA GLU A 179 -13.24 5.12 -18.93
C GLU A 179 -12.75 5.01 -17.48
N TYR A 180 -12.66 3.77 -17.01
CA TYR A 180 -12.09 3.44 -15.72
C TYR A 180 -11.22 2.21 -15.89
N ASP A 181 -9.95 2.33 -15.57
CA ASP A 181 -8.98 1.24 -15.69
C ASP A 181 -8.11 1.16 -14.43
N THR A 182 -7.89 -0.06 -13.95
CA THR A 182 -7.09 -0.33 -12.75
C THR A 182 -6.02 -1.36 -13.09
N HIS A 183 -4.78 -0.98 -12.83
CA HIS A 183 -3.65 -1.89 -12.87
C HIS A 183 -3.03 -2.05 -11.49
N ILE A 184 -2.62 -3.27 -11.16
CA ILE A 184 -1.94 -3.58 -9.91
C ILE A 184 -0.63 -4.26 -10.22
N ILE A 185 0.46 -3.71 -9.71
CA ILE A 185 1.78 -4.34 -9.72
C ILE A 185 2.05 -4.88 -8.32
N ARG A 186 2.31 -6.19 -8.22
CA ARG A 186 2.66 -6.85 -6.95
C ARG A 186 3.92 -7.70 -7.16
N SER A 187 4.85 -7.58 -6.22
CA SER A 187 6.11 -8.32 -6.22
C SER A 187 6.41 -8.89 -4.83
N ASP A 188 7.54 -9.60 -4.70
CA ASP A 188 7.91 -10.28 -3.45
C ASP A 188 8.13 -9.30 -2.27
N PRO A 189 7.91 -9.72 -1.02
CA PRO A 189 8.26 -8.91 0.14
C PRO A 189 9.72 -8.45 0.12
N GLY A 190 9.97 -7.19 0.49
CA GLY A 190 11.31 -6.60 0.53
C GLY A 190 11.77 -5.96 -0.79
N THR A 191 10.98 -6.05 -1.87
CA THR A 191 11.22 -5.31 -3.11
C THR A 191 10.52 -3.95 -3.12
N ARG A 192 10.84 -3.11 -4.10
CA ARG A 192 10.13 -1.87 -4.42
C ARG A 192 9.81 -1.84 -5.91
N ILE A 193 8.95 -0.93 -6.35
CA ILE A 193 8.50 -0.81 -7.74
C ILE A 193 8.89 0.57 -8.25
N LEU A 194 9.69 0.61 -9.31
CA LEU A 194 10.00 1.83 -10.05
C LEU A 194 8.99 1.98 -11.19
N MET A 195 8.25 3.09 -11.20
CA MET A 195 7.40 3.52 -12.31
C MET A 195 8.09 4.61 -13.10
N TYR A 196 8.00 4.53 -14.42
CA TYR A 196 8.47 5.52 -15.37
C TYR A 196 7.35 5.92 -16.32
N PHE A 197 7.01 7.21 -16.31
CA PHE A 197 5.99 7.82 -17.15
C PHE A 197 6.65 8.32 -18.43
N GLU A 198 6.60 7.51 -19.48
CA GLU A 198 7.25 7.80 -20.76
C GLU A 198 6.47 8.88 -21.52
N ASN A 199 5.16 8.67 -21.71
CA ASN A 199 4.26 9.68 -22.26
C ASN A 199 2.89 9.63 -21.57
N VAL A 200 2.39 10.77 -21.10
CA VAL A 200 1.05 10.92 -20.54
C VAL A 200 0.43 12.17 -21.16
N GLU A 201 -0.72 12.02 -21.79
CA GLU A 201 -1.52 13.07 -22.41
C GLU A 201 -2.99 12.81 -22.09
N THR A 202 -3.47 13.35 -20.97
CA THR A 202 -4.89 13.29 -20.55
C THR A 202 -5.51 14.69 -20.55
N GLU A 203 -6.83 14.79 -20.39
CA GLU A 203 -7.46 16.08 -20.15
C GLU A 203 -6.96 16.68 -18.82
N GLN A 204 -6.59 17.96 -18.86
CA GLN A 204 -6.00 18.64 -17.71
C GLN A 204 -7.04 18.84 -16.59
N ASN A 205 -6.75 18.33 -15.40
CA ASN A 205 -7.56 18.44 -14.17
C ASN A 205 -8.91 17.69 -14.16
N CYS A 206 -9.33 17.10 -15.27
CA CYS A 206 -10.55 16.29 -15.38
C CYS A 206 -10.22 14.80 -15.35
N ASP A 207 -9.41 14.36 -16.31
CA ASP A 207 -8.99 12.97 -16.45
C ASP A 207 -7.72 12.70 -15.64
N VAL A 208 -7.84 11.78 -14.69
CA VAL A 208 -6.86 11.63 -13.63
C VAL A 208 -6.30 10.23 -13.58
N ILE A 209 -4.97 10.15 -13.48
CA ILE A 209 -4.24 8.95 -13.10
C ILE A 209 -3.82 9.10 -11.64
N THR A 210 -4.24 8.17 -10.79
CA THR A 210 -3.86 8.11 -9.37
C THR A 210 -2.97 6.90 -9.14
N VAL A 211 -1.81 7.12 -8.52
CA VAL A 211 -0.84 6.09 -8.17
C VAL A 211 -0.71 6.00 -6.66
N SER A 212 -0.95 4.82 -6.09
CA SER A 212 -0.87 4.55 -4.64
C SER A 212 -0.07 3.28 -4.35
N ASP A 213 0.57 3.21 -3.19
CA ASP A 213 1.31 2.03 -2.71
C ASP A 213 0.75 1.46 -1.40
N ASP A 214 -0.54 1.68 -1.16
CA ASP A 214 -1.26 1.17 0.00
C ASP A 214 -2.51 0.40 -0.43
N TYR A 215 -2.84 -0.62 0.37
CA TYR A 215 -4.04 -1.45 0.18
C TYR A 215 -5.30 -0.79 0.77
N GLY A 216 -5.13 0.19 1.67
CA GLY A 216 -6.22 0.84 2.40
C GLY A 216 -7.04 1.87 1.62
N ILE A 217 -8.11 2.33 2.27
CA ILE A 217 -9.10 3.29 1.75
C ILE A 217 -8.57 4.72 1.82
N SER A 218 -7.72 5.01 2.80
CA SER A 218 -6.95 6.26 2.89
C SER A 218 -5.84 6.36 1.84
N GLY A 219 -5.58 5.26 1.12
CA GLY A 219 -4.72 5.12 -0.05
C GLY A 219 -3.76 6.28 -0.24
N ARG A 220 -2.64 6.29 0.50
CA ARG A 220 -1.64 7.35 0.38
C ARG A 220 -1.25 7.48 -1.08
N THR A 221 -1.75 8.52 -1.71
CA THR A 221 -1.47 8.80 -3.11
C THR A 221 0.00 9.21 -3.20
N LEU A 222 0.80 8.39 -3.87
CA LEU A 222 2.17 8.74 -4.19
C LEU A 222 2.19 9.86 -5.22
N PHE A 223 1.30 9.77 -6.20
CA PHE A 223 1.21 10.72 -7.29
C PHE A 223 -0.20 10.80 -7.87
N ARG A 224 -0.59 12.00 -8.29
CA ARG A 224 -1.82 12.27 -9.05
C ARG A 224 -1.44 13.08 -10.28
N LEU A 225 -1.77 12.56 -11.46
CA LEU A 225 -1.40 13.13 -12.75
C LEU A 225 -2.67 13.48 -13.54
N SER A 226 -2.64 14.62 -14.23
CA SER A 226 -3.61 15.00 -15.26
C SER A 226 -2.98 16.00 -16.23
N GLY A 227 -3.28 15.91 -17.52
CA GLY A 227 -2.62 16.73 -18.55
C GLY A 227 -1.40 16.04 -19.16
N ASN A 228 -0.32 16.81 -19.35
CA ASN A 228 0.85 16.37 -20.09
C ASN A 228 2.06 16.10 -19.16
N TYR A 229 2.57 14.87 -19.16
CA TYR A 229 3.80 14.49 -18.45
C TYR A 229 4.71 13.62 -19.32
N ARG A 230 6.02 13.85 -19.20
CA ARG A 230 7.05 13.06 -19.90
C ARG A 230 8.28 12.88 -19.01
N ASN A 231 8.94 11.74 -19.16
CA ASN A 231 10.20 11.42 -18.50
C ASN A 231 10.18 11.61 -16.98
N HIS A 232 9.10 11.22 -16.32
CA HIS A 232 9.00 11.29 -14.87
C HIS A 232 9.13 9.90 -14.25
N SER A 233 9.71 9.79 -13.05
CA SER A 233 9.88 8.51 -12.35
C SER A 233 9.46 8.60 -10.89
N VAL A 234 8.89 7.50 -10.38
CA VAL A 234 8.45 7.37 -8.98
C VAL A 234 8.80 5.97 -8.49
N ILE A 235 9.25 5.85 -7.23
CA ILE A 235 9.49 4.56 -6.58
C ILE A 235 8.47 4.36 -5.47
N SER A 236 7.81 3.21 -5.41
CA SER A 236 6.94 2.84 -4.28
C SER A 236 7.74 2.72 -2.97
N ASN A 237 7.06 2.77 -1.83
CA ASN A 237 7.66 2.43 -0.53
C ASN A 237 7.47 0.95 -0.16
N ARG A 238 6.64 0.23 -0.92
CA ARG A 238 6.28 -1.17 -0.70
C ARG A 238 6.42 -1.99 -1.99
N ASN A 239 6.24 -3.30 -1.88
CA ASN A 239 6.23 -4.25 -3.00
C ASN A 239 4.88 -4.31 -3.74
N HIS A 240 4.04 -3.27 -3.60
CA HIS A 240 2.73 -3.14 -4.22
C HIS A 240 2.51 -1.72 -4.72
N LEU A 241 1.85 -1.60 -5.87
CA LEU A 241 1.52 -0.32 -6.49
C LEU A 241 0.23 -0.48 -7.30
N MET A 242 -0.75 0.37 -7.02
CA MET A 242 -2.03 0.45 -7.73
C MET A 242 -2.08 1.72 -8.57
N ILE A 243 -2.45 1.56 -9.84
CA ILE A 243 -2.65 2.64 -10.79
C ILE A 243 -4.13 2.66 -11.16
N ASN A 244 -4.80 3.78 -10.93
CA ASN A 244 -6.18 4.01 -11.30
C ASN A 244 -6.27 5.15 -12.32
N PHE A 245 -6.80 4.86 -13.50
CA PHE A 245 -7.16 5.86 -14.49
C PHE A 245 -8.68 6.07 -14.49
N LYS A 246 -9.10 7.32 -14.50
CA LYS A 246 -10.51 7.70 -14.61
C LYS A 246 -10.64 8.89 -15.56
N SER A 247 -11.47 8.75 -16.60
CA SER A 247 -11.92 9.88 -17.42
C SER A 247 -13.36 10.32 -17.07
N ASP A 248 -13.72 11.54 -17.46
CA ASP A 248 -15.06 12.09 -17.28
C ASP A 248 -15.94 11.99 -18.55
N GLU A 249 -17.03 12.74 -18.63
CA GLU A 249 -18.03 12.64 -19.71
C GLU A 249 -17.59 13.30 -21.03
N ASP A 250 -16.61 14.20 -21.02
CA ASP A 250 -16.14 14.96 -22.19
C ASP A 250 -14.61 15.12 -22.17
N GLY A 251 -14.01 15.50 -23.30
CA GLY A 251 -12.56 15.72 -23.36
C GLY A 251 -11.74 14.43 -23.40
N GLN A 252 -10.78 14.36 -24.32
CA GLN A 252 -9.91 13.20 -24.48
C GLN A 252 -8.49 13.64 -24.81
N GLY A 253 -7.52 12.86 -24.34
CA GLY A 253 -6.12 12.93 -24.75
C GLY A 253 -5.68 11.66 -25.47
N LYS A 254 -4.40 11.58 -25.85
CA LYS A 254 -3.81 10.36 -26.43
C LYS A 254 -3.63 9.23 -25.43
N GLY A 255 -3.82 9.51 -24.14
CA GLY A 255 -3.69 8.56 -23.06
C GLY A 255 -2.26 8.44 -22.56
N PHE A 256 -1.87 7.24 -22.12
CA PHE A 256 -0.58 7.06 -21.47
C PHE A 256 0.16 5.80 -21.89
N LEU A 257 1.48 5.88 -21.81
CA LEU A 257 2.42 4.77 -21.82
C LEU A 257 3.36 4.93 -20.63
N MET A 258 3.34 3.93 -19.76
CA MET A 258 4.15 3.83 -18.56
C MET A 258 4.92 2.52 -18.58
N ARG A 259 6.09 2.51 -17.94
CA ARG A 259 6.88 1.31 -17.71
C ARG A 259 7.08 1.10 -16.23
N TYR A 260 7.17 -0.15 -15.82
CA TYR A 260 7.55 -0.49 -14.47
C TYR A 260 8.69 -1.49 -14.44
N ARG A 261 9.45 -1.47 -13.34
CA ARG A 261 10.47 -2.47 -13.00
C ARG A 261 10.48 -2.72 -11.51
N ILE A 262 10.60 -3.98 -11.12
CA ILE A 262 10.80 -4.40 -9.74
C ILE A 262 12.26 -4.14 -9.35
N LEU A 263 12.45 -3.36 -8.28
CA LEU A 263 13.73 -3.08 -7.66
C LEU A 263 13.94 -4.09 -6.53
N ARG A 264 14.91 -4.99 -6.71
CA ARG A 264 15.34 -5.94 -5.68
C ARG A 264 16.55 -5.37 -4.93
N PRO A 265 16.62 -5.56 -3.60
CA PRO A 265 17.82 -5.25 -2.86
C PRO A 265 19.02 -6.02 -3.38
N LEU A 266 20.16 -5.33 -3.50
CA LEU A 266 21.44 -5.96 -3.75
C LEU A 266 21.82 -6.87 -2.57
N PRO A 267 22.69 -7.88 -2.78
CA PRO A 267 23.16 -8.75 -1.71
C PRO A 267 23.71 -7.96 -0.51
N LEU A 268 23.34 -8.39 0.70
CA LEU A 268 23.81 -7.78 1.94
C LEU A 268 25.35 -7.80 2.01
N LYS A 269 25.95 -6.63 2.26
CA LYS A 269 27.39 -6.52 2.50
C LYS A 269 27.68 -6.59 3.99
N VAL A 270 28.32 -7.66 4.45
CA VAL A 270 28.64 -7.89 5.87
C VAL A 270 30.07 -7.47 6.19
N PHE A 271 30.25 -6.73 7.27
CA PHE A 271 31.52 -6.24 7.78
C PHE A 271 31.71 -6.75 9.21
N SER A 272 32.67 -7.66 9.39
CA SER A 272 32.90 -8.34 10.67
C SER A 272 34.34 -8.16 11.19
N SER A 273 34.95 -7.01 10.92
CA SER A 273 36.28 -6.68 11.47
C SER A 273 36.20 -6.48 12.97
N ASN A 274 37.21 -6.97 13.69
CA ASN A 274 37.24 -7.02 15.14
C ASN A 274 37.51 -5.65 15.79
N SER A 275 37.91 -4.64 15.01
CA SER A 275 38.41 -3.37 15.54
C SER A 275 37.96 -2.14 14.76
N TYR A 276 38.15 -2.11 13.44
CA TYR A 276 37.75 -0.97 12.60
C TYR A 276 37.54 -1.36 11.13
N GLY A 277 36.86 -0.49 10.38
CA GLY A 277 36.77 -0.59 8.93
C GLY A 277 36.03 0.58 8.29
N THR A 278 35.81 0.51 6.98
CA THR A 278 35.09 1.53 6.21
C THR A 278 33.98 0.88 5.38
N VAL A 279 32.80 1.49 5.43
CA VAL A 279 31.64 1.14 4.61
C VAL A 279 31.42 2.28 3.61
N THR A 280 31.28 1.96 2.33
CA THR A 280 31.14 2.97 1.26
C THR A 280 29.92 2.72 0.39
N SER A 281 29.46 3.79 -0.26
CA SER A 281 28.49 3.70 -1.36
C SER A 281 28.98 2.77 -2.46
N ASN A 282 28.05 2.22 -3.25
CA ASN A 282 28.38 1.55 -4.50
C ASN A 282 29.17 2.52 -5.40
N ASN A 283 30.13 1.99 -6.15
CA ASN A 283 31.00 2.74 -7.07
C ASN A 283 31.89 3.83 -6.42
N TYR A 284 31.99 3.89 -5.08
CA TYR A 284 32.85 4.84 -4.38
C TYR A 284 34.28 4.87 -4.97
N PRO A 285 34.87 6.05 -5.23
CA PRO A 285 34.43 7.40 -4.83
C PRO A 285 33.49 8.11 -5.83
N THR A 286 32.98 7.41 -6.83
CA THR A 286 32.04 7.96 -7.82
C THR A 286 30.58 7.71 -7.43
N SER A 287 29.66 8.34 -8.16
CA SER A 287 28.22 8.17 -7.97
C SER A 287 27.75 6.73 -8.10
N PRO A 288 26.86 6.26 -7.21
CA PRO A 288 26.22 4.96 -7.38
C PRO A 288 25.32 4.96 -8.62
N ASP A 289 24.84 3.78 -9.00
CA ASP A 289 23.82 3.70 -10.04
C ASP A 289 22.47 4.22 -9.53
N SER A 290 21.64 4.75 -10.44
CA SER A 290 20.28 5.19 -10.11
C SER A 290 19.39 4.03 -9.64
N PHE A 291 18.49 4.31 -8.71
CA PHE A 291 17.43 3.39 -8.27
C PHE A 291 17.92 2.06 -7.67
N LEU A 292 19.09 2.05 -7.04
CA LEU A 292 19.60 0.96 -6.19
C LEU A 292 18.99 0.94 -4.78
N ILE A 293 18.87 -0.27 -4.25
CA ILE A 293 18.60 -0.56 -2.83
C ILE A 293 19.76 -1.44 -2.35
N GLN A 294 20.55 -0.96 -1.40
CA GLN A 294 21.70 -1.70 -0.86
C GLN A 294 21.65 -1.73 0.67
N TYR A 295 21.94 -2.91 1.21
CA TYR A 295 22.05 -3.12 2.65
C TYR A 295 23.48 -3.44 3.07
N TYR A 296 23.84 -2.96 4.26
CA TYR A 296 25.14 -3.23 4.88
C TYR A 296 24.91 -3.60 6.35
N LEU A 297 25.59 -4.64 6.82
CA LEU A 297 25.58 -5.06 8.22
C LEU A 297 26.99 -4.98 8.78
N ILE A 298 27.18 -4.14 9.79
CA ILE A 298 28.40 -4.14 10.61
C ILE A 298 28.14 -5.02 11.82
N GLN A 299 29.02 -5.99 12.06
CA GLN A 299 28.91 -6.96 13.14
C GLN A 299 30.22 -7.01 13.93
N CYS A 300 30.21 -6.45 15.13
CA CYS A 300 31.30 -6.55 16.09
C CYS A 300 31.16 -7.81 16.97
N PRO A 301 32.25 -8.22 17.67
CA PRO A 301 32.18 -9.23 18.73
C PRO A 301 31.18 -8.84 19.82
N SER A 302 30.69 -9.82 20.59
CA SER A 302 29.60 -9.64 21.57
C SER A 302 29.89 -8.72 22.76
N GLU A 303 31.16 -8.37 23.01
CA GLU A 303 31.59 -7.48 24.11
C GLU A 303 31.85 -6.03 23.62
N PHE A 304 31.39 -5.69 22.43
CA PHE A 304 31.65 -4.43 21.78
C PHE A 304 30.36 -3.86 21.19
N HIS A 305 30.26 -2.53 21.14
CA HIS A 305 29.27 -1.82 20.34
C HIS A 305 29.91 -1.16 19.12
N VAL A 306 29.08 -0.93 18.10
CA VAL A 306 29.51 -0.22 16.88
C VAL A 306 29.46 1.29 17.11
N ALA A 307 30.58 1.99 16.87
CA ALA A 307 30.64 3.44 16.76
C ALA A 307 30.97 3.84 15.31
N LEU A 308 30.21 4.77 14.74
CA LEU A 308 30.29 5.14 13.33
C LEU A 308 30.55 6.63 13.14
N SER A 309 31.56 6.96 12.33
CA SER A 309 31.98 8.32 12.00
C SER A 309 31.80 8.59 10.50
N VAL A 310 31.44 9.82 10.15
CA VAL A 310 31.21 10.22 8.76
C VAL A 310 32.53 10.64 8.13
N LYS A 311 33.02 9.89 7.15
CA LYS A 311 34.22 10.24 6.36
C LYS A 311 33.87 11.11 5.16
N ALA A 312 32.79 10.76 4.46
CA ALA A 312 32.25 11.52 3.34
C ALA A 312 30.73 11.35 3.28
N MET A 313 30.00 12.42 2.96
CA MET A 313 28.56 12.38 2.81
C MET A 313 28.11 13.42 1.79
N SER A 314 27.97 13.00 0.54
CA SER A 314 27.41 13.78 -0.56
C SER A 314 26.33 12.94 -1.23
N LEU A 315 25.07 13.36 -1.09
CA LEU A 315 23.91 12.59 -1.52
C LEU A 315 23.09 13.40 -2.52
N ASP A 316 22.45 12.72 -3.48
CA ASP A 316 21.44 13.34 -4.31
C ASP A 316 20.20 13.74 -3.49
N LYS A 317 19.31 14.55 -4.06
CA LYS A 317 18.09 15.05 -3.41
C LYS A 317 17.20 13.91 -2.91
N ASN A 318 17.12 12.84 -3.69
CA ASN A 318 16.24 11.70 -3.43
C ASN A 318 16.93 10.53 -2.70
N ASP A 319 18.25 10.62 -2.49
CA ASP A 319 19.04 9.61 -1.82
C ASP A 319 18.83 9.63 -0.30
N ARG A 320 18.85 8.44 0.31
CA ARG A 320 18.74 8.28 1.76
C ARG A 320 19.65 7.19 2.27
N VAL A 321 20.56 7.55 3.16
CA VAL A 321 21.33 6.59 3.98
C VAL A 321 20.71 6.56 5.38
N LYS A 322 20.24 5.40 5.83
CA LYS A 322 19.60 5.22 7.13
C LYS A 322 20.44 4.26 7.96
N VAL A 323 20.75 4.67 9.19
CA VAL A 323 21.52 3.89 10.16
C VAL A 323 20.59 3.40 11.26
N HIS A 324 20.62 2.10 11.56
CA HIS A 324 19.74 1.42 12.51
C HIS A 324 20.54 0.76 13.62
N ASN A 325 19.94 0.71 14.81
CA ASN A 325 20.52 0.14 16.02
C ASN A 325 20.22 -1.36 16.10
N GLY A 326 21.00 -2.17 15.39
CA GLY A 326 20.87 -3.63 15.38
C GLY A 326 21.14 -4.24 14.01
N ALA A 327 20.64 -5.45 13.79
CA ALA A 327 21.00 -6.29 12.64
C ALA A 327 20.13 -6.13 11.38
N ASP A 328 19.02 -5.39 11.45
CA ASP A 328 18.08 -5.23 10.33
C ASP A 328 17.40 -3.83 10.29
N GLU A 329 16.66 -3.56 9.22
CA GLU A 329 15.96 -2.29 8.96
C GLU A 329 14.73 -2.03 9.84
N LYS A 330 14.20 -3.05 10.53
CA LYS A 330 13.06 -2.93 11.45
C LYS A 330 13.51 -2.37 12.81
N THR A 331 14.79 -2.53 13.14
CA THR A 331 15.38 -1.98 14.37
C THR A 331 15.34 -0.45 14.41
N LYS A 332 15.53 0.12 15.62
CA LYS A 332 15.42 1.56 15.86
C LYS A 332 16.36 2.35 14.95
N LYS A 333 15.83 3.31 14.19
CA LYS A 333 16.63 4.25 13.39
C LYS A 333 17.42 5.18 14.32
N LEU A 334 18.74 5.15 14.20
CA LEU A 334 19.66 6.07 14.87
C LEU A 334 19.83 7.36 14.06
N LYS A 335 19.94 7.23 12.73
CA LYS A 335 20.21 8.38 11.85
C LYS A 335 19.62 8.22 10.45
N ILE A 336 19.30 9.35 9.83
CA ILE A 336 18.96 9.44 8.40
C ILE A 336 19.78 10.59 7.80
N PHE A 337 20.58 10.28 6.80
CA PHE A 337 21.30 11.25 5.98
C PHE A 337 20.53 11.56 4.69
N ARG A 338 20.58 12.81 4.27
CA ARG A 338 20.02 13.36 3.01
C ARG A 338 20.99 14.39 2.44
N GLN A 339 20.71 14.92 1.24
CA GLN A 339 21.55 15.88 0.53
C GLN A 339 22.14 17.03 1.38
N PHE A 340 21.37 17.57 2.33
CA PHE A 340 21.79 18.70 3.18
C PHE A 340 21.95 18.33 4.65
N SER A 341 22.24 17.06 4.95
CA SER A 341 22.56 16.67 6.32
C SER A 341 23.81 17.42 6.81
N PRO A 342 23.78 18.02 8.01
CA PRO A 342 24.92 18.77 8.54
C PRO A 342 26.14 17.87 8.72
N GLN A 343 27.33 18.45 8.71
CA GLN A 343 28.55 17.72 9.09
C GLN A 343 28.47 17.33 10.56
N TYR A 344 28.86 16.09 10.86
CA TYR A 344 28.80 15.52 12.20
C TYR A 344 30.21 15.35 12.74
N SER A 345 30.45 15.92 13.92
CA SER A 345 31.70 15.72 14.68
C SER A 345 31.63 14.49 15.58
N GLU A 346 30.45 14.16 16.10
CA GLU A 346 30.27 13.07 17.07
C GLU A 346 29.96 11.72 16.40
N PRO A 347 30.57 10.62 16.88
CA PRO A 347 30.25 9.28 16.41
C PRO A 347 28.81 8.87 16.72
N ILE A 348 28.17 8.21 15.76
CA ILE A 348 26.87 7.55 15.94
C ILE A 348 27.14 6.21 16.61
N LYS A 349 26.66 6.04 17.85
CA LYS A 349 26.88 4.82 18.65
C LYS A 349 25.65 3.93 18.65
N SER A 350 25.86 2.64 18.43
CA SER A 350 24.87 1.59 18.69
C SER A 350 24.89 1.20 20.17
N THR A 351 23.77 0.64 20.65
CA THR A 351 23.70 -0.04 21.95
C THR A 351 23.82 -1.57 21.80
N GLN A 352 24.13 -2.04 20.59
CA GLN A 352 24.27 -3.44 20.25
C GLN A 352 25.64 -3.63 19.59
N ASN A 353 26.05 -4.89 19.49
CA ASN A 353 27.24 -5.28 18.73
C ASN A 353 27.00 -5.29 17.20
N SER A 354 25.85 -4.80 16.73
CA SER A 354 25.52 -4.73 15.32
C SER A 354 24.92 -3.39 14.93
N MET A 355 25.21 -2.95 13.70
CA MET A 355 24.64 -1.75 13.12
C MET A 355 24.29 -2.00 11.65
N PHE A 356 23.04 -1.73 11.30
CA PHE A 356 22.50 -1.96 9.97
C PHE A 356 22.35 -0.64 9.22
N ILE A 357 22.85 -0.59 7.99
CA ILE A 357 22.77 0.59 7.12
C ILE A 357 21.95 0.21 5.90
N SER A 358 20.89 0.97 5.61
CA SER A 358 20.18 0.90 4.33
C SER A 358 20.45 2.13 3.49
N TYR A 359 20.70 1.90 2.21
CA TYR A 359 20.92 2.94 1.22
C TYR A 359 19.93 2.79 0.07
N ASP A 360 19.05 3.78 -0.06
CA ASP A 360 18.12 3.93 -1.18
C ASP A 360 18.62 5.08 -2.07
N THR A 361 18.94 4.82 -3.34
CA THR A 361 19.28 5.86 -4.31
C THR A 361 18.06 6.25 -5.15
N GLY A 362 17.90 7.54 -5.43
CA GLY A 362 16.99 8.02 -6.47
C GLY A 362 17.64 8.02 -7.85
N GLU A 363 17.05 8.80 -8.75
CA GLU A 363 17.68 9.17 -10.01
C GLU A 363 18.92 10.03 -9.74
N GLN A 364 20.07 9.62 -10.27
CA GLN A 364 21.33 10.35 -10.12
C GLN A 364 21.49 11.37 -11.25
N PHE A 365 21.67 12.64 -10.88
CA PHE A 365 21.92 13.72 -11.84
C PHE A 365 23.39 14.16 -11.88
N ASN A 366 24.18 13.77 -10.88
CA ASN A 366 25.57 14.19 -10.73
C ASN A 366 26.47 12.97 -10.51
N SER A 367 27.66 13.00 -11.11
CA SER A 367 28.63 11.90 -11.04
C SER A 367 29.51 11.94 -9.77
N SER A 368 29.38 12.98 -8.94
CA SER A 368 30.20 13.19 -7.75
C SER A 368 29.53 12.83 -6.43
N ASN A 369 28.26 12.44 -6.39
CA ASN A 369 27.61 12.03 -5.14
C ASN A 369 28.29 10.75 -4.61
N HIS A 370 28.58 10.66 -3.32
CA HIS A 370 29.15 9.46 -2.70
C HIS A 370 29.10 9.58 -1.18
N TRP A 371 29.17 8.45 -0.50
CA TRP A 371 29.33 8.45 0.95
C TRP A 371 30.30 7.37 1.42
N ALA A 372 30.95 7.65 2.54
CA ALA A 372 31.82 6.73 3.25
C ALA A 372 31.68 6.94 4.75
N LEU A 373 31.53 5.84 5.47
CA LEU A 373 31.40 5.79 6.93
C LEU A 373 32.52 4.91 7.48
N GLU A 374 33.19 5.37 8.52
CA GLU A 374 34.19 4.59 9.23
C GLU A 374 33.55 4.03 10.50
N TYR A 375 33.75 2.75 10.76
CA TYR A 375 33.27 2.11 11.97
C TYR A 375 34.42 1.63 12.85
N GLN A 376 34.16 1.60 14.14
CA GLN A 376 35.01 1.00 15.15
C GLN A 376 34.17 0.12 16.07
N CYS A 377 34.74 -1.02 16.47
CA CYS A 377 34.20 -1.84 17.54
C CYS A 377 34.77 -1.30 18.85
N VAL A 378 33.90 -0.74 19.69
CA VAL A 378 34.27 -0.14 20.98
C VAL A 378 33.85 -1.08 22.10
N PRO A 379 34.74 -1.51 23.00
CA PRO A 379 34.38 -2.40 24.11
C PRO A 379 33.26 -1.80 24.96
N ASP A 380 32.35 -2.63 25.45
CA ASP A 380 31.19 -2.24 26.27
C ASP A 380 31.57 -1.85 27.72
N GLY A 381 32.81 -1.44 27.96
CA GLY A 381 33.43 -1.48 29.28
C GLY A 381 34.47 -0.41 29.61
N ASN A 382 34.41 0.80 29.05
CA ASN A 382 35.04 1.97 29.69
C ASN A 382 34.02 2.77 30.51
N LEU A 383 33.48 2.11 31.54
CA LEU A 383 33.12 2.77 32.79
C LEU A 383 34.38 2.76 33.65
N GLY A 384 35.21 3.80 33.52
CA GLY A 384 36.44 3.99 34.28
C GLY A 384 36.87 5.44 34.20
N ASP A 385 36.48 6.20 35.22
CA ASP A 385 37.03 7.49 35.64
C ASP A 385 36.88 8.72 34.71
N GLU A 386 35.67 9.28 34.61
CA GLU A 386 35.58 10.74 34.72
C GLU A 386 35.83 11.12 36.19
N ILE A 387 37.11 11.31 36.53
CA ILE A 387 37.46 12.12 37.70
C ILE A 387 36.94 13.52 37.38
N ILE A 388 35.89 13.92 38.09
CA ILE A 388 35.54 15.32 38.28
C ILE A 388 36.75 15.96 38.99
N ILE A 389 37.53 16.76 38.26
CA ILE A 389 38.51 17.69 38.84
C ILE A 389 37.84 19.05 38.99
#